data_AF-A0A3D5NY03-F1
#
_entry.id   AF-A0A3D5NY03-F1
#
_cell.length_a   1.000
_cell.length_b   1.000
_cell.length_c   1.000
_cell.angle_alpha   90.00
_cell.angle_beta   90.00
_cell.angle_gamma   90.00
#
_symmetry.space_group_name_H-M   'P 1'
#
loop_
_entity.id
_entity.type
_entity.pdbx_description
1 polymer ?
#
loop_
_entity_poly.entity_id
_entity_poly.type
_entity_poly.pdbx_seq_one_letter_code
_entity_poly.pdbx_strand_id
1 'polypeptide(L)' 'NAAASLAAISANADTRAIIFAPATAPLAKLTQILQYGAILVPVDGNYDRAFDLAWQASEKFGWYNRNTG' A
#
# COMPACT_ATOMS: atom_id res chain seq x y z
N ASN A 1 -6.99 -3.00 6.63
CA ASN A 1 -7.83 -3.97 5.88
C ASN A 1 -7.74 -3.74 4.38
N ALA A 2 -8.13 -2.58 3.84
CA ALA A 2 -8.05 -2.30 2.40
C ALA A 2 -6.70 -2.67 1.76
N ALA A 3 -5.58 -2.24 2.36
CA ALA A 3 -4.23 -2.57 1.91
C ALA A 3 -3.94 -4.09 1.89
N ALA A 4 -4.35 -4.82 2.93
CA ALA A 4 -4.14 -6.26 3.00
C ALA A 4 -5.02 -7.02 1.99
N SER A 5 -6.27 -6.59 1.80
CA SER A 5 -7.15 -7.16 0.76
C SER A 5 -6.59 -6.93 -0.64
N LEU A 6 -6.08 -5.73 -0.92
CA LEU A 6 -5.43 -5.43 -2.19
C LEU A 6 -4.18 -6.29 -2.39
N ALA A 7 -3.33 -6.40 -1.37
CA ALA A 7 -2.14 -7.26 -1.40
C ALA A 7 -2.49 -8.72 -1.71
N ALA A 8 -3.52 -9.27 -1.06
CA ALA A 8 -3.99 -10.63 -1.30
C ALA A 8 -4.53 -10.82 -2.73
N ILE A 9 -5.34 -9.88 -3.23
CA ILE A 9 -5.90 -9.96 -4.60
C ILE A 9 -4.78 -9.85 -5.64
N SER A 10 -3.87 -8.89 -5.48
CA SER A 10 -2.76 -8.69 -6.40
C SER A 10 -1.86 -9.93 -6.48
N ALA A 11 -1.57 -10.55 -5.34
CA ALA A 11 -0.80 -11.80 -5.27
C ALA A 11 -1.45 -12.94 -6.07
N ASN A 12 -2.78 -13.03 -6.09
CA ASN A 12 -3.51 -14.03 -6.88
C ASN A 12 -3.59 -13.69 -8.37
N ALA A 13 -3.55 -12.41 -8.71
CA ALA A 13 -3.68 -11.91 -10.08
C ALA A 13 -2.33 -11.75 -10.81
N ASP A 14 -1.23 -12.27 -10.24
CA ASP A 14 0.14 -12.08 -10.74
C ASP A 14 0.51 -10.60 -10.97
N THR A 15 -0.07 -9.72 -10.16
CA THR A 15 0.22 -8.28 -10.16
C THR A 15 0.86 -7.90 -8.83
N ARG A 16 1.65 -6.84 -8.84
CA ARG A 16 2.34 -6.39 -7.63
C ARG A 16 1.57 -5.26 -6.95
N ALA A 17 1.20 -5.46 -5.69
CA ALA A 17 0.70 -4.36 -4.86
C ALA A 17 1.88 -3.59 -4.25
N ILE A 18 1.83 -2.26 -4.36
CA ILE A 18 2.73 -1.33 -3.68
C ILE A 18 1.89 -0.55 -2.69
N ILE A 19 2.21 -0.68 -1.40
CA ILE A 19 1.40 -0.14 -0.31
C ILE A 19 2.21 0.91 0.44
N PHE A 20 1.70 2.14 0.45
CA PHE A 20 2.22 3.21 1.29
C PHE A 20 1.47 3.19 2.61
N ALA A 21 2.18 3.15 3.73
CA ALA A 21 1.58 3.18 5.06
C ALA A 21 2.47 3.95 6.05
N PRO A 22 1.89 4.60 7.07
CA PRO A 22 2.68 5.21 8.14
C PRO A 22 3.67 4.22 8.75
N ALA A 23 4.92 4.65 8.95
CA ALA A 23 5.93 3.84 9.64
C ALA A 23 5.51 3.49 11.09
N THR A 24 4.64 4.31 11.68
CA THR A 24 4.04 4.13 13.01
C THR A 24 2.80 3.22 13.02
N ALA A 25 2.39 2.70 11.86
CA ALA A 25 1.23 1.80 11.79
C ALA A 25 1.46 0.52 12.63
N PRO A 26 0.41 -0.03 13.24
CA PRO A 26 0.54 -1.25 14.04
C PRO A 26 1.21 -2.40 13.27
N LEU A 27 2.21 -3.03 13.88
CA LEU A 27 3.00 -4.10 13.26
C LEU A 27 2.12 -5.20 12.65
N ALA A 28 1.07 -5.62 13.35
CA ALA A 28 0.13 -6.64 12.86
C ALA A 28 -0.48 -6.28 11.49
N LYS A 29 -0.78 -4.99 11.25
CA LYS A 29 -1.32 -4.53 9.95
C LYS A 29 -0.26 -4.57 8.85
N LEU A 30 0.98 -4.22 9.19
CA LEU A 30 2.11 -4.26 8.25
C LEU A 30 2.46 -5.70 7.87
N THR A 31 2.53 -6.60 8.86
CA THR A 31 2.78 -8.03 8.65
C THR A 31 1.74 -8.65 7.73
N GLN A 32 0.46 -8.30 7.89
CA GLN A 32 -0.61 -8.82 7.02
C GLN A 32 -0.40 -8.43 5.54
N ILE A 33 0.11 -7.23 5.26
CA ILE A 33 0.42 -6.77 3.89
C ILE A 33 1.61 -7.56 3.33
N LEU A 34 2.68 -7.67 4.11
CA LEU A 34 3.91 -8.35 3.71
C LEU A 34 3.73 -9.86 3.48
N GLN A 35 2.82 -10.49 4.21
CA GLN A 35 2.52 -11.93 4.06
C GLN A 35 2.07 -12.30 2.64
N TYR A 36 1.44 -11.38 1.92
CA TYR A 36 1.00 -11.58 0.54
C TYR A 36 2.03 -11.12 -0.51
N GLY A 37 3.26 -10.79 -0.10
CA GLY A 37 4.34 -10.40 -1.02
C GLY A 37 4.22 -8.99 -1.60
N ALA A 38 3.36 -8.13 -1.02
CA ALA A 38 3.30 -6.73 -1.42
C ALA A 38 4.57 -5.97 -1.04
N ILE A 39 4.92 -4.97 -1.86
CA ILE A 39 5.98 -4.01 -1.50
C ILE A 39 5.37 -3.01 -0.52
N LEU A 40 5.90 -2.98 0.70
CA LEU A 40 5.55 -1.96 1.68
C LEU A 40 6.52 -0.78 1.59
N VAL A 41 5.98 0.42 1.44
CA VAL A 41 6.71 1.69 1.50
C VAL A 41 6.34 2.40 2.80
N PRO A 42 7.19 2.32 3.85
CA PRO A 42 6.92 3.04 5.09
C PRO A 42 7.07 4.54 4.87
N VAL A 43 6.10 5.30 5.36
CA VAL A 43 6.06 6.76 5.26
C VAL A 43 6.28 7.35 6.65
N ASP A 44 7.28 8.23 6.76
CA ASP A 44 7.43 9.08 7.93
C ASP A 44 6.34 10.17 7.91
N GLY A 45 5.28 9.95 8.67
CA GLY A 45 4.09 10.78 8.67
C GLY A 45 2.82 10.04 9.07
N ASN A 46 1.68 10.65 8.77
CA ASN A 46 0.36 10.10 9.06
C ASN A 46 -0.26 9.44 7.81
N TYR A 47 -1.52 9.00 7.95
CA TYR A 47 -2.25 8.35 6.88
C TYR A 47 -2.42 9.24 5.64
N ASP A 48 -2.77 10.53 5.83
CA ASP A 48 -2.97 11.48 4.73
C ASP A 48 -1.69 11.67 3.93
N ARG A 49 -0.55 11.78 4.60
CA ARG A 49 0.78 11.82 3.96
C ARG A 49 1.03 10.58 3.11
N ALA A 50 0.68 9.39 3.62
CA ALA A 50 0.84 8.14 2.88
C ALA A 50 -0.10 8.07 1.67
N PHE A 51 -1.32 8.58 1.80
CA PHE A 51 -2.29 8.70 0.71
C PHE A 51 -1.76 9.62 -0.41
N ASP A 52 -1.31 10.82 -0.06
CA ASP A 52 -0.78 11.80 -1.01
C ASP A 52 0.43 11.25 -1.77
N LEU A 53 1.34 10.56 -1.07
CA LEU A 53 2.51 9.94 -1.70
C LEU A 53 2.11 8.78 -2.63
N ALA A 54 1.12 7.97 -2.25
CA ALA A 54 0.59 6.93 -3.12
C ALA A 54 -0.04 7.52 -4.39
N TRP A 55 -0.77 8.63 -4.27
CA TRP A 55 -1.31 9.37 -5.41
C TRP A 55 -0.21 9.88 -6.33
N GLN A 56 0.73 10.65 -5.79
CA GLN A 56 1.85 11.21 -6.56
C GLN A 56 2.70 10.12 -7.23
N ALA A 57 2.96 9.01 -6.54
CA ALA A 57 3.66 7.87 -7.12
C ALA A 57 2.85 7.26 -8.27
N SER A 58 1.53 7.11 -8.11
CA SER A 58 0.68 6.55 -9.16
C SER A 58 0.69 7.39 -10.44
N GLU A 59 0.63 8.72 -10.32
CA GLU A 59 0.74 9.63 -11.48
C GLU A 59 2.13 9.57 -12.12
N LYS A 60 3.18 9.59 -11.28
CA LYS A 60 4.57 9.59 -11.76
C LYS A 60 4.96 8.30 -12.48
N PHE A 61 4.49 7.15 -12.01
CA PHE A 61 4.88 5.84 -12.53
C PHE A 61 3.82 5.19 -13.42
N GLY A 62 2.67 5.86 -13.63
CA GLY A 62 1.55 5.30 -14.39
C GLY A 62 0.92 4.07 -13.73
N TRP A 63 0.97 3.97 -12.40
CA TRP A 63 0.39 2.85 -11.68
C TRP A 63 -1.12 3.00 -11.52
N TYR A 64 -1.85 1.89 -11.55
CA TYR A 64 -3.24 1.88 -11.16
C TYR A 64 -3.37 2.15 -9.66
N ASN A 65 -4.10 3.22 -9.31
CA ASN A 65 -4.35 3.60 -7.92
C ASN A 65 -5.73 3.11 -7.46
N ARG A 66 -5.76 2.35 -6.38
CA ARG A 66 -6.98 1.81 -5.74
C ARG A 66 -7.26 2.52 -4.40
N ASN A 67 -6.85 3.77 -4.25
CA ASN A 67 -7.36 4.61 -3.17
C ASN A 67 -8.83 4.94 -3.43
N THR A 68 -9.67 4.91 -2.40
CA THR A 68 -11.14 5.04 -2.56
C THR A 68 -11.68 6.44 -2.25
N GLY A 69 -10.80 7.43 -2.07
CA GLY A 69 -11.16 8.75 -1.55
C GLY A 69 -11.34 8.74 -0.04
#